data_AF-A0A921N026-F1
#
_entry.id   AF-A0A921N026-F1
#
_cell.length_a   1.000
_cell.length_b   1.000
_cell.length_c   1.000
_cell.angle_alpha   90.00
_cell.angle_beta   90.00
_cell.angle_gamma   90.00
#
_symmetry.space_group_name_H-M   'P 1'
#
loop_
_entity.id
_entity.type
_entity.pdbx_description
1 polymer ?
#
loop_
_entity_poly.entity_id
_entity_poly.type
_entity_poly.pdbx_seq_one_letter_code
_entity_poly.pdbx_strand_id
1 'polypeptide(L)'
;MELIEIFKAIILGIIEGITEWIPISSTGHMILVDEFLQIGMSDAFKEMFFVVIQLGAIMAVVVLYWKKIFPFSFKENSFIKKDIITMWIKIVIACIPAAIVGILFDDKINLLFYNFQSVAIALIVFGILFIVVENYNKDRSSIAKNINQLTYKMAIIIGLFQLIAAIFPGTSRSGATILGALLIGVSREVAAEFTFFLAIPVMFGASLLKLIKFGVVFTGFEFIVLSVGMIVAFVVSLLTIKLLVGYIKKHNFKIFGWYRILLGCILLIYYFTIM
;
A
#
# COMPACT_ATOMS: atom_id res chain seq x y z
N MET A 1 31.04 -5.34 3.98
CA MET A 1 30.11 -5.68 2.89
C MET A 1 28.75 -6.06 3.46
N GLU A 2 28.69 -7.11 4.29
CA GLU A 2 27.44 -7.58 4.91
C GLU A 2 26.74 -6.54 5.80
N LEU A 3 27.48 -5.86 6.68
CA LEU A 3 26.90 -4.82 7.55
C LEU A 3 26.27 -3.64 6.76
N ILE A 4 26.83 -3.33 5.59
CA ILE A 4 26.33 -2.25 4.73
C ILE A 4 24.96 -2.65 4.15
N GLU A 5 24.81 -3.90 3.68
CA GLU A 5 23.52 -4.37 3.15
C GLU A 5 22.44 -4.45 4.23
N ILE A 6 22.80 -4.79 5.46
CA ILE A 6 21.89 -4.70 6.61
C ILE A 6 21.44 -3.25 6.84
N PHE A 7 22.36 -2.29 6.80
CA PHE A 7 22.02 -0.87 6.96
C PHE A 7 21.12 -0.37 5.82
N LYS A 8 21.38 -0.81 4.58
CA LYS A 8 20.51 -0.54 3.43
C LYS A 8 19.10 -1.10 3.64
N ALA A 9 18.98 -2.34 4.10
CA ALA A 9 17.69 -2.94 4.42
C ALA A 9 16.95 -2.21 5.56
N ILE A 10 17.67 -1.67 6.56
CA ILE A 10 17.06 -0.81 7.58
C ILE A 10 16.47 0.45 6.95
N ILE A 11 17.22 1.14 6.09
CA ILE A 11 16.73 2.35 5.41
C ILE A 11 15.50 2.04 4.56
N LEU A 12 15.56 0.98 3.75
CA LEU A 12 14.44 0.56 2.91
C LEU A 12 13.23 0.14 3.76
N GLY A 13 13.45 -0.58 4.86
CA GLY A 13 12.39 -0.90 5.82
C GLY A 13 11.73 0.34 6.44
N ILE A 14 12.51 1.39 6.77
CA ILE A 14 11.96 2.66 7.27
C ILE A 14 11.10 3.32 6.21
N ILE A 15 11.60 3.41 4.98
CA ILE A 15 10.91 4.06 3.88
C ILE A 15 9.60 3.32 3.57
N GLU A 16 9.65 1.99 3.48
CA GLU A 16 8.47 1.15 3.32
C GLU A 16 7.44 1.40 4.43
N GLY A 17 7.87 1.28 5.68
CA GLY A 17 6.97 1.41 6.83
C GLY A 17 6.32 2.79 6.98
N ILE A 18 6.91 3.84 6.38
CA ILE A 18 6.29 5.18 6.30
C ILE A 18 5.36 5.27 5.09
N THR A 19 5.86 4.90 3.92
CA THR A 19 5.24 5.23 2.63
C THR A 19 4.14 4.28 2.20
N GLU A 20 4.04 3.10 2.83
CA GLU A 20 2.99 2.12 2.51
C GLU A 20 1.59 2.61 2.95
N TRP A 21 1.52 3.25 4.11
CA TRP A 21 0.25 3.71 4.71
C TRP A 21 -0.14 5.10 4.26
N ILE A 22 0.85 5.99 4.20
CA ILE A 22 0.64 7.36 3.76
C ILE A 22 0.40 7.31 2.24
N PRO A 23 -0.62 8.00 1.69
CA PRO A 23 -0.99 7.86 0.28
C PRO A 23 -0.02 8.60 -0.67
N ILE A 24 1.28 8.39 -0.53
CA ILE A 24 2.38 9.05 -1.27
C ILE A 24 3.18 8.10 -2.16
N SER A 25 2.78 6.83 -2.22
CA SER A 25 3.37 5.74 -3.03
C SER A 25 4.73 5.24 -2.54
N SER A 26 4.72 4.09 -1.86
CA SER A 26 5.93 3.32 -1.53
C SER A 26 6.77 3.02 -2.77
N THR A 27 6.16 2.53 -3.86
CA THR A 27 6.87 2.23 -5.12
C THR A 27 7.70 3.40 -5.67
N GLY A 28 7.15 4.63 -5.68
CA GLY A 28 7.87 5.80 -6.18
C GLY A 28 9.08 6.17 -5.33
N HIS A 29 8.97 6.01 -4.01
CA HIS A 29 10.10 6.22 -3.11
C HIS A 29 11.13 5.11 -3.22
N MET A 30 10.69 3.86 -3.38
CA MET A 30 11.59 2.72 -3.55
C MET A 30 12.42 2.84 -4.81
N ILE A 31 11.82 3.21 -5.94
CA ILE A 31 12.56 3.44 -7.19
C ILE A 31 13.60 4.55 -7.03
N LEU A 32 13.23 5.67 -6.42
CA LEU A 32 14.16 6.78 -6.18
C LEU A 32 15.29 6.35 -5.25
N VAL A 33 15.00 5.58 -4.21
CA VAL A 33 16.02 5.16 -3.24
C VAL A 33 16.91 4.09 -3.84
N ASP A 34 16.37 3.14 -4.61
CA ASP A 34 17.15 2.09 -5.26
C ASP A 34 18.18 2.68 -6.23
N GLU A 35 17.88 3.79 -6.91
CA GLU A 35 18.85 4.51 -7.76
C GLU A 35 20.13 4.91 -7.00
N PHE A 36 20.01 5.34 -5.73
CA PHE A 36 21.14 5.80 -4.91
C PHE A 36 21.66 4.75 -3.92
N LEU A 37 20.82 3.78 -3.56
CA LEU A 37 21.03 2.83 -2.47
C LEU A 37 20.70 1.41 -2.97
N GLN A 38 21.46 0.97 -3.96
CA GLN A 38 21.31 -0.37 -4.52
C GLN A 38 21.77 -1.44 -3.53
N ILE A 39 20.93 -2.42 -3.24
CA ILE A 39 21.34 -3.63 -2.53
C ILE A 39 22.29 -4.44 -3.43
N GLY A 40 23.40 -4.92 -2.87
CA GLY A 40 24.40 -5.75 -3.57
C GLY A 40 23.95 -7.20 -3.78
N MET A 41 22.75 -7.43 -4.30
CA MET A 41 22.13 -8.74 -4.52
C MET A 41 21.57 -8.87 -5.94
N SER A 42 21.17 -10.08 -6.33
CA SER A 42 20.61 -10.33 -7.66
C SER A 42 19.33 -9.52 -7.91
N ASP A 43 19.06 -9.18 -9.17
CA ASP A 43 17.83 -8.45 -9.53
C ASP A 43 16.57 -9.23 -9.16
N ALA A 44 16.61 -10.56 -9.27
CA ALA A 44 15.54 -11.45 -8.81
C ALA A 44 15.30 -11.33 -7.29
N PHE A 45 16.36 -11.24 -6.49
CA PHE A 45 16.23 -11.00 -5.06
C PHE A 45 15.67 -9.61 -4.78
N LYS A 46 16.16 -8.56 -5.45
CA LYS A 46 15.66 -7.18 -5.26
C LYS A 46 14.18 -7.07 -5.55
N GLU A 47 13.72 -7.62 -6.68
CA GLU A 47 12.31 -7.60 -7.08
C GLU A 47 11.43 -8.26 -6.01
N MET A 48 11.85 -9.42 -5.51
CA MET A 48 11.17 -10.12 -4.42
C MET A 48 11.24 -9.31 -3.11
N PHE A 49 12.40 -8.79 -2.75
CA PHE A 49 12.63 -8.01 -1.54
C PHE A 49 11.68 -6.82 -1.46
N PHE A 50 11.61 -5.99 -2.50
CA PHE A 50 10.75 -4.80 -2.51
C PHE A 50 9.26 -5.08 -2.33
N VAL A 51 8.79 -6.29 -2.66
CA VAL A 51 7.40 -6.71 -2.45
C VAL A 51 7.23 -7.39 -1.08
N VAL A 52 8.18 -8.21 -0.65
CA VAL A 52 8.05 -9.00 0.59
C VAL A 52 8.33 -8.17 1.84
N ILE A 53 9.15 -7.11 1.77
CA ILE A 53 9.29 -6.17 2.91
C ILE A 53 7.97 -5.53 3.32
N GLN A 54 7.06 -5.33 2.36
CA GLN A 54 5.73 -4.78 2.59
C GLN A 54 4.89 -5.71 3.47
N LEU A 55 5.14 -7.03 3.42
CA LEU A 55 4.48 -7.99 4.31
C LEU A 55 4.81 -7.68 5.78
N GLY A 56 6.05 -7.26 6.06
CA GLY A 56 6.45 -6.74 7.37
C GLY A 56 5.59 -5.54 7.78
N ALA A 57 5.41 -4.57 6.89
CA ALA A 57 4.49 -3.46 7.12
C ALA A 57 3.07 -3.97 7.43
N ILE A 58 2.49 -4.84 6.58
CA ILE A 58 1.12 -5.34 6.73
C ILE A 58 0.88 -6.03 8.08
N MET A 59 1.88 -6.72 8.63
CA MET A 59 1.76 -7.31 9.97
C MET A 59 1.45 -6.27 11.05
N ALA A 60 1.84 -5.01 10.86
CA ALA A 60 1.49 -3.93 11.78
C ALA A 60 -0.03 -3.68 11.84
N VAL A 61 -0.73 -3.74 10.70
CA VAL A 61 -2.20 -3.66 10.66
C VAL A 61 -2.82 -4.85 11.37
N VAL A 62 -2.31 -6.06 11.10
CA VAL A 62 -2.82 -7.29 11.74
C VAL A 62 -2.75 -7.17 13.25
N VAL A 63 -1.62 -6.70 13.79
CA VAL A 63 -1.42 -6.51 15.23
C VAL A 63 -2.30 -5.39 15.79
N LEU A 64 -2.30 -4.20 15.17
CA LEU A 64 -3.04 -3.04 15.68
C LEU A 64 -4.57 -3.24 15.64
N TYR A 65 -5.06 -3.94 14.62
CA TYR A 65 -6.48 -4.10 14.37
C TYR A 65 -6.99 -5.51 14.61
N TRP A 66 -6.22 -6.37 15.29
CA TRP A 66 -6.57 -7.77 15.57
C TRP A 66 -8.03 -7.97 15.99
N LYS A 67 -8.51 -7.16 16.97
CA LYS A 67 -9.88 -7.26 17.50
C LYS A 67 -10.98 -6.88 16.50
N LYS A 68 -10.66 -6.12 15.45
CA LYS A 68 -11.57 -5.68 14.39
C LYS A 68 -11.56 -6.61 13.17
N ILE A 69 -10.48 -7.37 12.96
CA ILE A 69 -10.33 -8.28 11.82
C ILE A 69 -10.54 -9.75 12.20
N PHE A 70 -10.37 -10.12 13.47
CA PHE A 70 -10.52 -11.49 13.94
C PHE A 70 -11.99 -11.80 14.29
N PRO A 71 -12.67 -12.71 13.56
CA PRO A 71 -14.11 -12.91 13.67
C PRO A 71 -14.52 -13.78 14.85
N PHE A 72 -13.61 -14.55 15.44
CA PHE A 72 -13.92 -15.50 16.50
C PHE A 72 -13.80 -14.86 17.88
N SER A 73 -14.78 -15.13 18.74
CA SER A 73 -14.72 -14.82 20.16
C SER A 73 -14.73 -16.13 20.95
N PHE A 74 -13.70 -16.37 21.77
CA PHE A 74 -13.55 -17.59 22.58
C PHE A 74 -13.93 -17.38 24.06
N LYS A 75 -14.66 -16.32 24.39
CA LYS A 75 -15.24 -16.15 25.74
C LYS A 75 -16.38 -17.16 25.96
N GLU A 76 -16.86 -17.28 27.20
CA GLU A 76 -17.78 -18.31 27.74
C GLU A 76 -18.91 -18.78 26.81
N ASN A 77 -19.39 -17.95 25.89
CA ASN A 77 -20.13 -18.39 24.71
C ASN A 77 -19.34 -18.09 23.43
N SER A 78 -18.83 -19.12 22.78
CA SER A 78 -18.11 -18.97 21.51
C SER A 78 -19.08 -18.51 20.43
N PHE A 79 -18.84 -17.34 19.85
CA PHE A 79 -19.66 -16.84 18.74
C PHE A 79 -18.80 -16.19 17.66
N ILE A 80 -19.36 -16.17 16.45
CA ILE A 80 -18.73 -15.62 15.25
C ILE A 80 -19.34 -14.24 14.98
N LYS A 81 -18.48 -13.22 14.89
CA LYS A 81 -18.89 -11.84 14.58
C LYS A 81 -19.24 -11.71 13.09
N LYS A 82 -20.54 -11.79 12.76
CA LYS A 82 -21.06 -11.70 11.38
C LYS A 82 -20.63 -10.41 10.66
N ASP A 83 -20.51 -9.30 11.37
CA ASP A 83 -20.06 -8.02 10.80
C ASP A 83 -18.62 -8.12 10.25
N ILE A 84 -17.72 -8.78 10.97
CA ILE A 84 -16.33 -8.98 10.56
C ILE A 84 -16.27 -9.90 9.33
N ILE A 85 -17.08 -10.96 9.30
CA ILE A 85 -17.19 -11.82 8.11
C ILE A 85 -17.71 -11.02 6.92
N THR A 86 -18.75 -10.22 7.10
CA THR A 86 -19.34 -9.39 6.03
C THR A 86 -18.33 -8.38 5.48
N MET A 87 -17.52 -7.79 6.37
CA MET A 87 -16.40 -6.93 6.00
C MET A 87 -15.36 -7.70 5.18
N TRP A 88 -14.96 -8.90 5.59
CA TRP A 88 -14.03 -9.74 4.84
C TRP A 88 -14.54 -10.13 3.46
N ILE A 89 -15.84 -10.46 3.32
CA ILE A 89 -16.44 -10.72 2.01
C ILE A 89 -16.32 -9.49 1.11
N LYS A 90 -16.59 -8.28 1.63
CA LYS A 90 -16.42 -7.03 0.87
C LYS A 90 -14.96 -6.79 0.47
N ILE A 91 -14.02 -7.08 1.37
CA ILE A 91 -12.58 -6.99 1.10
C ILE A 91 -12.18 -7.95 -0.04
N VAL A 92 -12.60 -9.22 0.04
CA VAL A 92 -12.31 -10.21 -1.01
C VAL A 92 -12.88 -9.74 -2.35
N ILE A 93 -14.13 -9.26 -2.38
CA ILE A 93 -14.75 -8.71 -3.60
C ILE A 93 -13.92 -7.54 -4.16
N ALA A 94 -13.43 -6.65 -3.31
CA ALA A 94 -12.59 -5.53 -3.73
C ALA A 94 -11.20 -5.98 -4.24
N CYS A 95 -10.69 -7.13 -3.81
CA CYS A 95 -9.44 -7.70 -4.33
C CYS A 95 -9.59 -8.32 -5.72
N ILE A 96 -10.76 -8.88 -6.05
CA ILE A 96 -10.95 -9.69 -7.27
C ILE A 96 -10.45 -8.98 -8.55
N PRO A 97 -10.82 -7.72 -8.86
CA PRO A 97 -10.39 -7.09 -10.11
C PRO A 97 -8.86 -6.98 -10.22
N ALA A 98 -8.21 -6.52 -9.14
CA ALA A 98 -6.75 -6.38 -9.09
C ALA A 98 -6.04 -7.73 -9.10
N ALA A 99 -6.58 -8.76 -8.44
CA ALA A 99 -6.01 -10.10 -8.41
C ALA A 99 -6.05 -10.77 -9.79
N ILE A 100 -7.16 -10.67 -10.53
CA ILE A 100 -7.28 -11.22 -11.87
C ILE A 100 -6.23 -10.60 -12.79
N VAL A 101 -6.13 -9.27 -12.81
CA VAL A 101 -5.20 -8.58 -13.69
C VAL A 101 -3.75 -8.78 -13.24
N GLY A 102 -3.49 -8.72 -11.93
CA GLY A 102 -2.16 -8.95 -11.37
C GLY A 102 -1.63 -10.35 -11.65
N ILE A 103 -2.45 -11.40 -11.57
CA ILE A 103 -1.99 -12.78 -11.85
C ILE A 103 -1.75 -12.99 -13.35
N LEU A 104 -2.62 -12.46 -14.22
CA LEU A 104 -2.56 -12.74 -15.65
C LEU A 104 -1.58 -11.83 -16.42
N PHE A 105 -1.32 -10.62 -15.91
CA PHE A 105 -0.60 -9.58 -16.65
C PHE A 105 0.58 -8.94 -15.89
N ASP A 106 1.01 -9.47 -14.73
CA ASP A 106 2.13 -8.95 -13.90
C ASP A 106 3.33 -8.54 -14.77
N ASP A 107 3.89 -9.48 -15.54
CA ASP A 107 5.13 -9.27 -16.28
C ASP A 107 4.97 -8.21 -17.38
N LYS A 108 3.80 -8.17 -18.05
CA LYS A 108 3.50 -7.17 -19.08
C LYS A 108 3.31 -5.78 -18.48
N ILE A 109 2.64 -5.69 -17.34
CA ILE A 109 2.43 -4.42 -16.63
C ILE A 109 3.77 -3.88 -16.14
N ASN A 110 4.61 -4.72 -15.54
CA ASN A 110 5.93 -4.32 -15.06
C ASN A 110 6.79 -3.81 -16.23
N LEU A 111 6.80 -4.51 -17.36
CA LEU A 111 7.56 -4.09 -18.54
C LEU A 111 7.09 -2.73 -19.10
N LEU A 112 5.78 -2.48 -19.14
CA LEU A 112 5.23 -1.27 -19.76
C LEU A 112 5.22 -0.06 -18.83
N PHE A 113 4.97 -0.26 -17.53
CA PHE A 113 4.65 0.82 -16.59
C PHE A 113 5.60 0.93 -15.39
N TYR A 114 6.49 -0.04 -15.16
CA TYR A 114 7.49 0.06 -14.09
C TYR A 114 8.72 0.84 -14.58
N ASN A 115 8.51 2.11 -14.88
CA ASN A 115 9.55 3.06 -15.30
C ASN A 115 9.32 4.43 -14.67
N PHE A 116 10.37 5.24 -14.64
CA PHE A 116 10.39 6.57 -14.00
C PHE A 116 9.25 7.47 -14.49
N GLN A 117 8.99 7.51 -15.80
CA GLN A 117 7.99 8.40 -16.38
C GLN A 117 6.57 8.02 -15.93
N SER A 118 6.22 6.74 -16.03
CA SER A 118 4.90 6.24 -15.63
C SER A 118 4.63 6.50 -14.15
N VAL A 119 5.63 6.22 -13.30
CA VAL A 119 5.55 6.45 -11.84
C VAL A 119 5.37 7.93 -11.52
N ALA A 120 6.15 8.80 -12.15
CA ALA A 120 6.09 10.24 -11.90
C ALA A 120 4.76 10.86 -12.38
N ILE A 121 4.25 10.43 -13.53
CA ILE A 121 2.94 10.84 -14.04
C ILE A 121 1.82 10.37 -13.09
N ALA A 122 1.86 9.11 -12.64
CA ALA A 122 0.88 8.58 -11.70
C ALA A 122 0.90 9.32 -10.35
N LEU A 123 2.09 9.72 -9.86
CA LEU A 123 2.22 10.57 -8.68
C LEU A 123 1.48 11.89 -8.86
N ILE A 124 1.73 12.62 -9.96
CA ILE A 124 1.11 13.91 -10.25
C ILE A 124 -0.41 13.78 -10.41
N VAL A 125 -0.87 12.84 -11.25
CA VAL A 125 -2.31 12.66 -11.53
C VAL A 125 -3.08 12.37 -10.25
N PHE A 126 -2.65 11.39 -9.46
CA PHE A 126 -3.33 11.09 -8.20
C PHE A 126 -3.18 12.21 -7.17
N GLY A 127 -2.06 12.95 -7.20
CA GLY A 127 -1.88 14.13 -6.36
C GLY A 127 -2.92 15.21 -6.65
N ILE A 128 -3.17 15.50 -7.93
CA ILE A 128 -4.22 16.42 -8.39
C ILE A 128 -5.60 15.88 -7.98
N LEU A 129 -5.87 14.60 -8.21
CA LEU A 129 -7.16 13.99 -7.86
C LEU A 129 -7.47 14.08 -6.37
N PHE A 130 -6.48 13.89 -5.48
CA PHE A 130 -6.66 14.10 -4.05
C PHE A 130 -7.15 15.52 -3.74
N ILE A 131 -6.54 16.54 -4.36
CA ILE A 131 -6.92 17.93 -4.15
C ILE A 131 -8.34 18.19 -4.65
N VAL A 132 -8.68 17.69 -5.85
CA VAL A 132 -10.00 17.85 -6.46
C VAL A 132 -11.09 17.16 -5.63
N VAL A 133 -10.91 15.89 -5.27
CA VAL A 133 -11.89 15.11 -4.51
C VAL A 133 -12.09 15.69 -3.11
N GLU A 134 -11.01 16.14 -2.46
CA GLU A 134 -11.11 16.78 -1.14
C GLU A 134 -11.81 18.14 -1.19
N ASN A 135 -11.63 18.91 -2.27
CA ASN A 135 -12.41 20.13 -2.50
C ASN A 135 -13.89 19.82 -2.74
N TYR A 136 -14.18 18.83 -3.59
CA TYR A 136 -15.53 18.41 -3.91
C TYR A 136 -16.32 17.93 -2.69
N ASN A 137 -15.63 17.30 -1.73
CA ASN A 137 -16.22 16.76 -0.52
C ASN A 137 -16.23 17.73 0.68
N LYS A 138 -15.67 18.94 0.56
CA LYS A 138 -15.48 19.88 1.69
C LYS A 138 -16.77 20.14 2.48
N ASP A 139 -17.88 20.35 1.76
CA ASP A 139 -19.18 20.70 2.35
C ASP A 139 -20.20 19.54 2.28
N ARG A 140 -19.74 18.34 1.91
CA ARG A 140 -20.60 17.15 1.78
C ARG A 140 -20.50 16.28 3.02
N SER A 141 -21.65 15.79 3.49
CA SER A 141 -21.67 14.76 4.53
C SER A 141 -21.32 13.39 3.94
N SER A 142 -20.43 12.65 4.60
CA SER A 142 -20.14 11.26 4.23
C SER A 142 -21.39 10.38 4.37
N ILE A 143 -21.61 9.53 3.37
CA ILE A 143 -22.68 8.53 3.29
C ILE A 143 -22.36 7.37 4.24
N ALA A 144 -21.12 6.87 4.20
CA ALA A 144 -20.64 5.82 5.09
C ALA A 144 -19.65 6.39 6.10
N LYS A 145 -20.01 6.35 7.39
CA LYS A 145 -19.24 6.86 8.54
C LYS A 145 -18.72 5.75 9.45
N ASN A 146 -19.13 4.51 9.22
CA ASN A 146 -18.55 3.33 9.85
C ASN A 146 -18.39 2.19 8.84
N ILE A 147 -17.56 1.20 9.18
CA ILE A 147 -17.22 0.11 8.27
C ILE A 147 -18.43 -0.79 7.91
N ASN A 148 -19.40 -0.89 8.82
CA ASN A 148 -20.61 -1.69 8.62
C ASN A 148 -21.53 -1.06 7.55
N GLN A 149 -21.48 0.26 7.38
CA GLN A 149 -22.23 1.00 6.36
C GLN A 149 -21.67 0.84 4.93
N LEU A 150 -20.47 0.28 4.77
CA LEU A 150 -19.94 0.03 3.42
C LEU A 150 -20.82 -0.99 2.70
N THR A 151 -21.34 -0.65 1.54
CA THR A 151 -22.12 -1.58 0.71
C THR A 151 -21.21 -2.42 -0.17
N TYR A 152 -21.71 -3.53 -0.72
CA TYR A 152 -20.97 -4.30 -1.74
C TYR A 152 -20.64 -3.45 -2.97
N LYS A 153 -21.56 -2.57 -3.39
CA LYS A 153 -21.32 -1.62 -4.48
C LYS A 153 -20.14 -0.70 -4.19
N MET A 154 -20.05 -0.16 -2.96
CA MET A 154 -18.91 0.65 -2.55
C MET A 154 -17.61 -0.15 -2.57
N ALA A 155 -17.62 -1.38 -2.06
CA ALA A 155 -16.44 -2.25 -2.07
C ALA A 155 -15.94 -2.56 -3.50
N ILE A 156 -16.84 -2.82 -4.44
CA ILE A 156 -16.48 -3.03 -5.86
C ILE A 156 -15.83 -1.77 -6.44
N ILE A 157 -16.39 -0.58 -6.20
CA ILE A 157 -15.80 0.67 -6.70
C ILE A 157 -14.40 0.89 -6.12
N ILE A 158 -14.22 0.66 -4.82
CA ILE A 158 -12.90 0.74 -4.18
C ILE A 158 -11.93 -0.29 -4.80
N GLY A 159 -12.42 -1.50 -5.10
CA GLY A 159 -11.64 -2.54 -5.79
C GLY A 159 -11.23 -2.16 -7.21
N LEU A 160 -12.07 -1.44 -7.95
CA LEU A 160 -11.70 -0.90 -9.26
C LEU A 160 -10.60 0.16 -9.16
N PHE A 161 -10.62 1.00 -8.13
CA PHE A 161 -9.50 1.91 -7.85
C PHE A 161 -8.23 1.15 -7.44
N GLN A 162 -8.36 0.05 -6.70
CA GLN A 162 -7.22 -0.82 -6.42
C GLN A 162 -6.63 -1.44 -7.69
N LEU A 163 -7.46 -1.81 -8.66
CA LEU A 163 -7.01 -2.28 -9.96
C LEU A 163 -6.19 -1.20 -10.69
N ILE A 164 -6.60 0.08 -10.64
CA ILE A 164 -5.81 1.18 -11.20
C ILE A 164 -4.41 1.21 -10.55
N ALA A 165 -4.32 1.06 -9.23
CA ALA A 165 -3.03 1.01 -8.54
C ALA A 165 -2.20 -0.22 -8.89
N ALA A 166 -2.83 -1.36 -9.20
CA ALA A 166 -2.13 -2.57 -9.63
C ALA A 166 -1.58 -2.45 -11.06
N ILE A 167 -2.21 -1.64 -11.93
CA ILE A 167 -1.77 -1.43 -13.32
C ILE A 167 -0.71 -0.32 -13.42
N PHE A 168 -0.82 0.75 -12.63
CA PHE A 168 0.03 1.93 -12.76
C PHE A 168 0.89 2.11 -11.50
N PRO A 169 2.16 1.63 -11.51
CA PRO A 169 3.15 1.95 -10.49
C PRO A 169 3.22 3.46 -10.21
N GLY A 170 3.46 3.85 -8.96
CA GLY A 170 3.45 5.27 -8.54
C GLY A 170 2.08 5.80 -8.14
N THR A 171 0.98 5.12 -8.50
CA THR A 171 -0.38 5.49 -8.06
C THR A 171 -0.55 5.45 -6.54
N SER A 172 0.19 4.57 -5.83
CA SER A 172 -0.07 4.15 -4.45
C SER A 172 -1.35 3.34 -4.32
N ARG A 173 -1.24 2.10 -3.83
CA ARG A 173 -2.40 1.27 -3.49
C ARG A 173 -3.29 1.96 -2.48
N SER A 174 -2.71 2.40 -1.36
CA SER A 174 -3.44 3.12 -0.31
C SER A 174 -4.02 4.43 -0.84
N GLY A 175 -3.28 5.15 -1.68
CA GLY A 175 -3.75 6.34 -2.35
C GLY A 175 -5.01 6.12 -3.20
N ALA A 176 -4.99 5.15 -4.10
CA ALA A 176 -6.12 4.90 -5.00
C ALA A 176 -7.36 4.42 -4.27
N THR A 177 -7.24 3.49 -3.33
CA THR A 177 -8.40 2.94 -2.62
C THR A 177 -9.02 3.98 -1.69
N ILE A 178 -8.21 4.79 -1.00
CA ILE A 178 -8.70 5.93 -0.21
C ILE A 178 -9.40 6.92 -1.13
N LEU A 179 -8.78 7.34 -2.23
CA LEU A 179 -9.36 8.30 -3.17
C LEU A 179 -10.71 7.80 -3.73
N GLY A 180 -10.77 6.54 -4.17
CA GLY A 180 -12.00 5.92 -4.67
C GLY A 180 -13.10 5.86 -3.62
N ALA A 181 -12.76 5.56 -2.37
CA ALA A 181 -13.69 5.58 -1.25
C ALA A 181 -14.20 6.99 -0.95
N LEU A 182 -13.32 8.00 -0.93
CA LEU A 182 -13.70 9.40 -0.71
C LEU A 182 -14.63 9.90 -1.83
N LEU A 183 -14.34 9.56 -3.09
CA LEU A 183 -15.12 9.97 -4.25
C LEU A 183 -16.58 9.47 -4.19
N ILE A 184 -16.81 8.31 -3.59
CA ILE A 184 -18.16 7.75 -3.38
C ILE A 184 -18.77 8.06 -2.00
N GLY A 185 -18.17 9.01 -1.26
CA GLY A 185 -18.74 9.53 -0.02
C GLY A 185 -18.46 8.70 1.24
N VAL A 186 -17.44 7.86 1.25
CA VAL A 186 -16.95 7.20 2.48
C VAL A 186 -16.15 8.22 3.30
N SER A 187 -16.27 8.19 4.64
CA SER A 187 -15.48 9.08 5.51
C SER A 187 -13.98 8.76 5.43
N ARG A 188 -13.12 9.72 5.75
CA ARG A 188 -11.66 9.57 5.69
C ARG A 188 -11.17 8.42 6.57
N GLU A 189 -11.73 8.29 7.76
CA GLU A 189 -11.39 7.25 8.73
C GLU A 189 -11.77 5.87 8.22
N VAL A 190 -12.99 5.72 7.69
CA VAL A 190 -13.47 4.43 7.16
C VAL A 190 -12.73 4.07 5.87
N ALA A 191 -12.44 5.05 5.01
CA ALA A 191 -11.67 4.86 3.79
C ALA A 191 -10.26 4.33 4.09
N ALA A 192 -9.57 4.94 5.06
CA ALA A 192 -8.25 4.49 5.51
C ALA A 192 -8.33 3.10 6.17
N GLU A 193 -9.27 2.89 7.09
CA GLU A 193 -9.42 1.61 7.79
C GLU A 193 -9.73 0.45 6.82
N PHE A 194 -10.68 0.65 5.89
CA PHE A 194 -11.01 -0.36 4.88
C PHE A 194 -9.82 -0.63 3.96
N THR A 195 -9.08 0.40 3.57
CA THR A 195 -7.84 0.27 2.79
C THR A 195 -6.77 -0.54 3.51
N PHE A 196 -6.59 -0.33 4.81
CA PHE A 196 -5.63 -1.10 5.61
C PHE A 196 -6.00 -2.58 5.67
N PHE A 197 -7.29 -2.90 5.82
CA PHE A 197 -7.73 -4.30 5.85
C PHE A 197 -7.68 -4.94 4.47
N LEU A 198 -8.03 -4.19 3.43
CA LEU A 198 -7.88 -4.61 2.04
C LEU A 198 -6.43 -4.93 1.69
N ALA A 199 -5.47 -4.23 2.28
CA ALA A 199 -4.05 -4.46 2.05
C ALA A 199 -3.56 -5.84 2.49
N ILE A 200 -4.21 -6.45 3.50
CA ILE A 200 -3.83 -7.76 4.04
C ILE A 200 -3.83 -8.82 2.91
N PRO A 201 -4.98 -9.22 2.33
CA PRO A 201 -4.99 -10.29 1.33
C PRO A 201 -4.20 -9.93 0.08
N VAL A 202 -4.17 -8.65 -0.32
CA VAL A 202 -3.42 -8.20 -1.50
C VAL A 202 -1.93 -8.44 -1.33
N MET A 203 -1.35 -8.03 -0.20
CA MET A 203 0.10 -8.17 0.00
C MET A 203 0.53 -9.56 0.38
N PHE A 204 -0.30 -10.30 1.12
CA PHE A 204 -0.06 -11.72 1.31
C PHE A 204 -0.03 -12.45 -0.04
N GLY A 205 -0.99 -12.17 -0.93
CA GLY A 205 -1.02 -12.74 -2.28
C GLY A 205 0.19 -12.32 -3.13
N ALA A 206 0.49 -11.03 -3.22
CA ALA A 206 1.62 -10.52 -4.00
C ALA A 206 2.97 -11.05 -3.49
N SER A 207 3.17 -11.06 -2.17
CA SER A 207 4.39 -11.61 -1.54
C SER A 207 4.53 -13.10 -1.83
N LEU A 208 3.44 -13.87 -1.71
CA LEU A 208 3.45 -15.30 -2.04
C LEU A 208 3.83 -15.55 -3.50
N LEU A 209 3.26 -14.79 -4.43
CA LEU A 209 3.61 -14.89 -5.85
C LEU A 209 5.09 -14.59 -6.11
N LYS A 210 5.65 -13.53 -5.50
CA LYS A 210 7.07 -13.20 -5.66
C LYS A 210 8.01 -14.23 -5.00
N LEU A 211 7.64 -14.78 -3.84
CA LEU A 211 8.40 -15.86 -3.20
C LEU A 211 8.44 -17.13 -4.05
N ILE A 212 7.31 -17.51 -4.65
CA ILE A 212 7.23 -18.66 -5.57
C ILE A 212 8.07 -18.39 -6.83
N LYS A 213 7.96 -17.20 -7.44
CA LYS A 213 8.77 -16.82 -8.62
C LYS A 213 10.27 -16.83 -8.31
N PHE A 214 10.68 -16.42 -7.11
CA PHE A 214 12.08 -16.47 -6.66
C PHE A 214 12.56 -17.91 -6.35
N GLY A 215 11.64 -18.85 -6.11
CA GLY A 215 11.95 -20.25 -5.84
C GLY A 215 12.22 -20.58 -4.36
N VAL A 216 12.08 -19.61 -3.45
CA VAL A 216 12.32 -19.75 -2.00
C VAL A 216 13.73 -20.28 -1.64
N VAL A 217 14.69 -20.12 -2.56
CA VAL A 217 16.09 -20.49 -2.35
C VAL A 217 16.84 -19.25 -1.90
N PHE A 218 17.05 -19.12 -0.58
CA PHE A 218 17.79 -18.01 0.00
C PHE A 218 19.18 -18.45 0.42
N THR A 219 20.19 -17.62 0.17
CA THR A 219 21.41 -17.66 0.97
C THR A 219 21.09 -17.23 2.41
N GLY A 220 21.86 -17.71 3.39
CA GLY A 220 21.66 -17.31 4.79
C GLY A 220 21.72 -15.79 4.99
N PHE A 221 22.55 -15.11 4.20
CA PHE A 221 22.69 -13.66 4.25
C PHE A 221 21.48 -12.91 3.64
N GLU A 222 20.99 -13.34 2.47
CA GLU A 222 19.76 -12.80 1.87
C GLU A 222 18.55 -12.90 2.82
N PHE A 223 18.43 -14.03 3.52
CA PHE A 223 17.38 -14.22 4.51
C PHE A 223 17.48 -13.23 5.69
N ILE A 224 18.70 -12.96 6.18
CA ILE A 224 18.95 -11.96 7.22
C ILE A 224 18.55 -10.56 6.74
N VAL A 225 18.99 -10.16 5.54
CA VAL A 225 18.69 -8.84 4.97
C VAL A 225 17.19 -8.64 4.78
N LEU A 226 16.48 -9.63 4.22
CA LEU A 226 15.03 -9.61 4.08
C LEU A 226 14.33 -9.48 5.45
N SER A 227 14.74 -10.31 6.42
CA SER A 227 14.15 -10.32 7.76
C SER A 227 14.34 -8.98 8.47
N VAL A 228 15.52 -8.36 8.37
CA VAL A 228 15.79 -7.03 8.94
C VAL A 228 14.87 -5.99 8.30
N GLY A 229 14.78 -5.97 6.96
CA GLY A 229 13.88 -5.05 6.25
C GLY A 229 12.42 -5.20 6.69
N MET A 230 11.93 -6.44 6.79
CA MET A 230 10.58 -6.74 7.26
C MET A 230 10.32 -6.29 8.69
N ILE A 231 11.24 -6.57 9.63
CA ILE A 231 11.11 -6.19 11.04
C ILE A 231 11.09 -4.67 11.19
N VAL A 232 11.98 -3.97 10.48
CA VAL A 232 12.02 -2.51 10.51
C VAL A 232 10.74 -1.91 9.91
N ALA A 233 10.30 -2.42 8.75
CA ALA A 233 9.04 -1.99 8.13
C ALA A 233 7.84 -2.21 9.06
N PHE A 234 7.78 -3.34 9.76
CA PHE A 234 6.77 -3.63 10.77
C PHE A 234 6.77 -2.59 11.90
N VAL A 235 7.92 -2.36 12.54
CA VAL A 235 8.02 -1.44 13.70
C VAL A 235 7.67 -0.01 13.29
N VAL A 236 8.18 0.45 12.15
CA VAL A 236 7.90 1.79 11.64
C VAL A 236 6.42 1.92 11.27
N SER A 237 5.83 0.90 10.65
CA SER A 237 4.40 0.87 10.31
C SER A 237 3.49 1.01 11.52
N LEU A 238 3.84 0.39 12.66
CA LEU A 238 3.06 0.55 13.91
C LEU A 238 2.94 2.01 14.34
N LEU A 239 3.99 2.81 14.13
CA LEU A 239 4.02 4.23 14.44
C LEU A 239 3.29 5.02 13.35
N THR A 240 3.60 4.77 12.08
CA THR A 240 3.02 5.47 10.93
C THR A 240 1.49 5.36 10.91
N ILE A 241 0.94 4.16 11.11
CA ILE A 241 -0.52 3.94 11.13
C ILE A 241 -1.18 4.79 12.23
N LYS A 242 -0.60 4.81 13.44
CA LYS A 242 -1.14 5.60 14.56
C LYS A 242 -1.11 7.09 14.26
N LEU A 243 -0.01 7.58 13.70
CA LEU A 243 0.16 8.99 13.31
C LEU A 243 -0.82 9.38 12.20
N LEU A 244 -0.94 8.55 11.17
CA LEU A 244 -1.85 8.78 10.05
C LEU A 244 -3.30 8.80 10.51
N VAL A 245 -3.74 7.82 11.31
CA VAL A 245 -5.09 7.78 11.86
C VAL A 245 -5.36 8.98 12.77
N GLY A 246 -4.36 9.42 13.55
CA GLY A 246 -4.46 10.64 14.34
C GLY A 246 -4.62 11.90 13.48
N TYR A 247 -3.89 11.98 12.37
CA TYR A 247 -3.92 13.08 11.42
C TYR A 247 -5.26 13.19 10.69
N ILE A 248 -5.75 12.11 10.08
CA ILE A 248 -6.94 12.14 9.21
C ILE A 248 -8.25 12.43 9.96
N LYS A 249 -8.25 12.27 11.29
CA LYS A 249 -9.37 12.69 12.15
C LYS A 249 -9.53 14.21 12.24
N LYS A 250 -8.46 14.96 11.96
CA LYS A 250 -8.40 16.42 12.10
C LYS A 250 -8.12 17.14 10.78
N HIS A 251 -7.59 16.43 9.80
CA HIS A 251 -7.10 16.99 8.55
C HIS A 251 -7.58 16.19 7.33
N ASN A 252 -7.47 16.80 6.16
CA ASN A 252 -7.79 16.18 4.88
C ASN A 252 -6.52 15.66 4.18
N PHE A 253 -6.67 14.95 3.06
CA PHE A 253 -5.55 14.34 2.34
C PHE A 253 -4.82 15.30 1.36
N LYS A 254 -5.18 16.60 1.30
CA LYS A 254 -4.61 17.53 0.32
C LYS A 254 -3.09 17.69 0.45
N ILE A 255 -2.54 17.64 1.68
CA ILE A 255 -1.10 17.76 1.89
C ILE A 255 -0.32 16.66 1.16
N PHE A 256 -0.87 15.43 1.17
CA PHE A 256 -0.28 14.30 0.47
C PHE A 256 -0.46 14.48 -1.04
N GLY A 257 -1.57 15.07 -1.48
CA GLY A 257 -1.77 15.46 -2.87
C GLY A 257 -0.67 16.40 -3.39
N TRP A 258 -0.39 17.47 -2.66
CA TRP A 258 0.70 18.41 -2.99
C TRP A 258 2.08 17.75 -2.96
N TYR A 259 2.35 16.93 -1.94
CA TYR A 259 3.60 16.19 -1.84
C TYR A 259 3.84 15.31 -3.08
N ARG A 260 2.82 14.56 -3.51
CA ARG A 260 2.92 13.70 -4.70
C ARG A 260 3.18 14.49 -5.98
N ILE A 261 2.51 15.63 -6.15
CA ILE A 261 2.74 16.50 -7.31
C ILE A 261 4.19 16.97 -7.32
N LEU A 262 4.69 17.48 -6.18
CA LEU A 262 6.06 17.95 -6.06
C LEU A 262 7.06 16.83 -6.36
N LEU A 263 6.89 15.65 -5.74
CA LEU A 263 7.78 14.51 -5.95
C LEU A 263 7.76 14.04 -7.41
N GLY A 264 6.57 13.94 -8.02
CA GLY A 264 6.46 13.56 -9.44
C GLY A 264 7.12 14.57 -10.37
N CYS A 265 7.00 15.88 -10.10
CA CYS A 265 7.73 16.90 -10.86
C CYS A 265 9.25 16.75 -10.71
N ILE A 266 9.75 16.50 -9.48
CA ILE A 266 11.18 16.26 -9.23
C ILE A 266 11.67 15.05 -10.01
N LEU A 267 10.91 13.94 -10.00
CA LEU A 267 11.28 12.72 -10.73
C LEU A 267 11.32 12.95 -12.25
N LEU A 268 10.37 13.70 -12.81
CA LEU A 268 10.40 14.04 -14.25
C LEU A 268 11.61 14.93 -14.58
N ILE A 269 11.91 15.94 -13.75
CA ILE A 269 13.08 16.79 -13.95
C ILE A 269 14.36 15.97 -13.90
N TYR A 270 14.50 15.11 -12.89
CA TYR A 270 15.65 14.21 -12.76
C TYR A 270 15.80 13.34 -14.01
N TYR A 271 14.71 12.71 -14.46
CA TYR A 271 14.70 11.88 -15.67
C TYR A 271 15.14 12.63 -16.93
N PHE A 272 14.69 13.87 -17.14
CA PHE A 272 15.05 14.63 -18.35
C PHE A 272 16.41 15.34 -18.30
N THR A 273 17.04 15.43 -17.11
CA THR A 273 18.29 16.19 -16.94
C THR A 273 19.51 15.33 -16.66
N ILE A 274 19.33 14.15 -16.04
CA ILE A 274 20.42 13.32 -15.54
C ILE A 274 20.44 11.94 -16.21
N MET A 275 19.27 11.35 -16.50
CA MET A 275 19.16 10.07 -17.22
C MET A 275 19.09 10.28 -18.73
#